data_AF-W1XW57-F1
#
_entry.id   AF-W1XW57-F1
#
_cell.length_a   1.000
_cell.length_b   1.000
_cell.length_c   1.000
_cell.angle_alpha   90.00
_cell.angle_beta   90.00
_cell.angle_gamma   90.00
#
_symmetry.space_group_name_H-M   'P 1'
#
loop_
_entity.id
_entity.type
_entity.pdbx_description
1 polymer ?
#
loop_
_entity_poly.entity_id
_entity_poly.type
_entity_poly.pdbx_seq_one_letter_code
_entity_poly.pdbx_strand_id
1 'polypeptide(L)' 'VNDENGEIALCTLSAFNLGAINSLDELEELAILAVRALDALLDYQDYPIPAAKRGAMGRRTLGIGVINFAYYLAKHG' A
#
# COMPACT_ATOMS: atom_id res chain seq x y z
N VAL A 1 -8.75 3.46 25.44
CA VAL A 1 -8.57 4.15 24.14
C VAL A 1 -7.18 4.76 24.02
N ASN A 2 -6.62 5.34 25.08
CA ASN A 2 -5.24 5.86 25.10
C ASN A 2 -4.25 4.89 25.77
N ASP A 3 -4.48 3.57 25.65
CA ASP A 3 -3.50 2.61 26.16
C ASP A 3 -2.30 2.66 25.24
N GLU A 4 -1.19 3.18 25.76
CA GLU A 4 0.03 3.23 24.97
C GLU A 4 0.47 1.82 24.66
N ASN A 5 0.42 0.83 25.54
CA ASN A 5 0.92 -0.54 25.34
C ASN A 5 0.17 -1.38 24.30
N GLY A 6 -1.01 -0.92 23.87
CA GLY A 6 -1.76 -1.54 22.80
C GLY A 6 -1.09 -1.43 21.43
N GLU A 7 -1.53 -2.28 20.50
CA GLU A 7 -1.14 -2.21 19.09
C GLU A 7 -2.39 -2.32 18.23
N ILE A 8 -2.62 -1.31 17.36
CA ILE A 8 -3.68 -1.34 16.36
C ILE A 8 -3.01 -1.39 14.99
N ALA A 9 -3.36 -2.42 14.21
CA ALA A 9 -2.85 -2.56 12.86
C ALA A 9 -3.50 -1.54 11.92
N LEU A 10 -2.67 -0.88 11.12
CA LEU A 10 -3.08 -0.07 9.99
C LEU A 10 -2.45 -0.62 8.71
N CYS A 11 -3.10 -0.38 7.57
CA CYS A 11 -2.58 -0.78 6.27
C CYS A 11 -2.91 0.30 5.25
N THR A 12 -1.88 0.90 4.65
CA THR A 12 -2.06 1.90 3.60
C THR A 12 -2.10 1.21 2.24
N LEU A 13 -3.14 1.49 1.45
CA LEU A 13 -3.47 0.72 0.27
C LEU A 13 -3.16 1.46 -1.04
N SER A 14 -2.77 0.71 -2.07
CA SER A 14 -2.70 1.15 -3.47
C SER A 14 -2.93 -0.04 -4.41
N ALA A 15 -2.96 0.18 -5.73
CA ALA A 15 -3.10 -0.91 -6.69
C ALA A 15 -2.38 -0.63 -8.02
N PHE A 16 -1.82 -1.68 -8.62
CA PHE A 16 -1.33 -1.64 -10.00
C PHE A 16 -2.46 -1.91 -10.99
N ASN A 17 -2.52 -1.10 -12.05
CA ASN A 17 -3.47 -1.29 -13.13
C ASN A 17 -2.88 -2.19 -14.23
N LEU A 18 -3.22 -3.48 -14.17
CA LEU A 18 -2.75 -4.47 -15.15
C LEU A 18 -3.27 -4.19 -16.57
N GLY A 19 -4.35 -3.43 -16.71
CA GLY A 19 -4.90 -3.04 -18.01
C GLY A 19 -4.07 -1.97 -18.73
N ALA A 20 -3.18 -1.27 -18.03
CA ALA A 20 -2.45 -0.10 -18.52
C ALA A 20 -0.96 -0.36 -18.78
N ILE A 21 -0.38 -1.45 -18.26
CA ILE A 21 1.00 -1.85 -18.53
C ILE A 21 1.08 -2.68 -19.82
N ASN A 22 2.20 -2.58 -20.53
CA ASN A 22 2.49 -3.36 -21.75
C ASN A 22 3.43 -4.54 -21.45
N SER A 23 4.31 -4.42 -20.45
CA SER A 23 5.13 -5.51 -19.91
C SER A 23 5.03 -5.59 -18.40
N LEU A 24 5.21 -6.79 -17.84
CA LEU A 24 5.35 -6.98 -16.40
C LEU A 24 6.63 -6.33 -15.83
N ASP A 25 7.63 -6.06 -16.67
CA ASP A 25 8.85 -5.36 -16.26
C ASP A 25 8.57 -3.91 -15.80
N GLU A 26 7.49 -3.29 -16.29
CA GLU A 26 7.05 -1.95 -15.85
C GLU A 26 6.68 -1.92 -14.35
N LEU A 27 6.37 -3.08 -13.75
CA LEU A 27 6.05 -3.18 -12.33
C LEU A 27 7.25 -2.84 -11.43
N GLU A 28 8.49 -2.95 -11.89
CA GLU A 28 9.67 -2.60 -11.09
C GLU A 28 9.65 -1.10 -10.71
N GLU A 29 9.58 -0.22 -11.71
CA GLU A 29 9.52 1.23 -11.49
C GLU A 29 8.23 1.63 -10.76
N LEU A 30 7.09 1.05 -11.14
CA LEU A 30 5.81 1.34 -10.48
C LEU A 30 5.82 0.92 -9.01
N ALA A 31 6.47 -0.20 -8.66
CA ALA A 31 6.60 -0.64 -7.29
C ALA A 31 7.50 0.29 -6.47
N ILE A 32 8.60 0.77 -7.04
CA ILE A 32 9.45 1.77 -6.38
C ILE A 32 8.62 3.02 -6.04
N LEU A 33 7.86 3.52 -7.01
CA LEU A 33 7.01 4.69 -6.82
C LEU A 33 5.90 4.45 -5.79
N ALA A 34 5.16 3.34 -5.91
CA ALA A 34 4.05 3.03 -5.02
C ALA A 34 4.53 2.80 -3.58
N VAL A 35 5.57 1.99 -3.38
CA VAL A 35 6.11 1.72 -2.04
C VAL A 35 6.62 3.00 -1.40
N ARG A 36 7.43 3.80 -2.10
CA ARG A 36 7.96 5.06 -1.55
C ARG A 36 6.87 6.08 -1.24
N ALA A 37 5.86 6.21 -2.12
CA ALA A 37 4.76 7.14 -1.91
C ALA A 37 3.92 6.75 -0.69
N LEU A 38 3.59 5.47 -0.55
CA LEU A 38 2.82 4.98 0.59
C LEU A 38 3.63 5.02 1.90
N ASP A 39 4.93 4.72 1.84
CA ASP A 39 5.81 4.81 3.00
C ASP A 39 5.93 6.25 3.49
N ALA A 40 6.14 7.22 2.59
CA ALA A 40 6.15 8.64 2.94
C ALA A 40 4.80 9.11 3.54
N LEU A 41 3.67 8.55 3.07
CA LEU A 41 2.36 8.86 3.61
C LEU A 41 2.19 8.40 5.07
N LEU A 42 2.88 7.34 5.50
CA LEU A 42 2.88 6.91 6.91
C LEU A 42 3.43 8.00 7.82
N ASP A 43 4.45 8.74 7.39
CA ASP A 43 5.04 9.81 8.18
C ASP A 43 4.26 11.14 8.06
N TYR A 44 3.54 11.33 6.96
CA TYR A 44 2.78 12.55 6.69
C TYR A 44 1.43 12.63 7.41
N GLN A 45 0.74 11.49 7.58
CA GLN A 45 -0.61 11.48 8.13
C GLN A 45 -0.66 11.58 9.67
N ASP A 46 -1.77 12.11 10.19
CA ASP A 46 -2.04 12.15 11.63
C ASP A 46 -2.57 10.81 12.16
N TYR A 47 -2.21 10.50 13.40
CA TYR A 47 -2.67 9.30 14.10
C TYR A 47 -3.41 9.70 15.38
N PRO A 48 -4.76 9.71 15.37
CA PRO A 48 -5.54 10.12 16.55
C PRO A 48 -5.44 9.14 17.72
N ILE A 49 -4.96 7.91 17.48
CA ILE A 49 -4.81 6.86 18.49
C ILE A 49 -3.34 6.44 18.60
N PRO A 50 -2.68 6.57 19.77
CA PRO A 50 -1.27 6.23 19.96
C PRO A 50 -0.90 4.79 19.58
N ALA A 51 -1.76 3.82 19.94
CA ALA A 51 -1.57 2.40 19.59
C ALA A 51 -1.57 2.15 18.07
N ALA A 52 -2.30 2.97 17.29
CA ALA A 52 -2.31 2.90 15.83
C ALA A 52 -1.04 3.52 15.23
N LYS A 53 -0.56 4.63 15.79
CA LYS A 53 0.75 5.21 15.43
C LYS A 53 1.87 4.20 15.69
N ARG A 54 1.83 3.50 16.83
CA ARG A 54 2.82 2.46 17.13
C ARG A 54 2.80 1.34 16.10
N GLY A 55 1.63 0.80 15.77
CA GLY A 55 1.51 -0.26 14.77
C GLY A 55 2.04 0.18 13.40
N ALA A 56 1.63 1.37 12.94
CA ALA A 56 2.07 1.92 11.67
C ALA A 56 3.57 2.22 11.61
N MET A 57 4.14 2.85 12.63
CA MET A 57 5.57 3.20 12.64
C MET A 57 6.47 1.99 12.91
N GLY A 58 6.01 1.04 13.72
CA GLY A 58 6.78 -0.15 14.07
C GLY A 58 6.86 -1.18 12.95
N ARG A 59 5.81 -1.30 12.12
CA ARG A 59 5.74 -2.33 11.07
C ARG A 59 5.72 -1.78 9.65
N ARG A 60 5.34 -0.52 9.47
CA ARG A 60 5.22 0.17 8.17
C ARG A 60 4.50 -0.68 7.12
N THR A 61 3.37 -1.27 7.53
CA THR A 61 2.59 -2.22 6.74
C THR A 61 1.87 -1.55 5.56
N LEU A 62 2.16 -2.03 4.36
CA LEU A 62 1.58 -1.57 3.10
C LEU A 62 0.79 -2.70 2.42
N GLY A 63 -0.29 -2.35 1.72
CA GLY A 63 -1.13 -3.29 0.97
C GLY A 63 -1.33 -2.85 -0.47
N ILE A 64 -0.43 -3.28 -1.37
CA ILE A 64 -0.53 -2.95 -2.79
C ILE A 64 -1.14 -4.15 -3.54
N GLY A 65 -2.30 -3.95 -4.14
CA GLY A 65 -3.04 -4.96 -4.89
C GLY A 65 -3.00 -4.75 -6.41
N VAL A 66 -3.96 -5.35 -7.12
CA VAL A 66 -4.13 -5.19 -8.57
C VAL A 66 -5.58 -4.86 -8.91
N ILE A 67 -5.76 -4.10 -9.99
CA ILE A 67 -7.06 -3.85 -10.63
C ILE A 67 -6.98 -4.20 -12.13
N ASN A 68 -8.13 -4.26 -12.80
CA ASN A 68 -8.24 -4.67 -14.21
C ASN A 68 -7.71 -6.08 -14.50
N PHE A 69 -7.73 -6.98 -13.52
CA PHE A 69 -7.27 -8.35 -13.70
C PHE A 69 -8.10 -9.11 -14.76
N ALA A 70 -9.43 -9.03 -14.70
CA ALA A 70 -10.30 -9.66 -15.72
C ALA A 70 -10.04 -9.13 -17.14
N TYR A 71 -9.82 -7.81 -17.28
CA TYR A 71 -9.49 -7.20 -18.55
C TYR A 71 -8.09 -7.61 -19.04
N TYR A 72 -7.12 -7.69 -18.14
CA TYR A 72 -5.78 -8.20 -18.46
C TYR A 72 -5.85 -9.64 -18.98
N LEU A 73 -6.65 -10.51 -18.35
CA LEU A 73 -6.89 -11.87 -18.84
C LEU A 73 -7.54 -11.85 -20.23
N ALA A 74 -8.60 -11.06 -20.43
CA ALA A 74 -9.30 -10.96 -21.72
C ALA A 74 -8.42 -10.42 -22.88
N LYS A 75 -7.36 -9.67 -22.59
CA LYS A 75 -6.36 -9.26 -23.61
C LYS A 75 -5.42 -10.40 -24.03
N HIS A 76 -5.27 -11.41 -23.17
CA HIS A 76 -4.29 -12.49 -23.33
C HIS A 76 -4.92 -13.88 -23.54
N GLY A 77 -6.26 -13.98 -23.57
CA GLY A 77 -7.01 -15.21 -23.83
C GLY A 77 -8.43 -15.17 -23.29
#